data_AF-A0A2K1QNR6-F1
#
_entry.id   AF-A0A2K1QNR6-F1
#
_cell.length_a   1.000
_cell.length_b   1.000
_cell.length_c   1.000
_cell.angle_alpha   90.00
_cell.angle_beta   90.00
_cell.angle_gamma   90.00
#
_symmetry.space_group_name_H-M   'P 1'
#
loop_
_entity.id
_entity.type
_entity.pdbx_description
1 polymer ?
#
loop_
_entity_poly.entity_id
_entity_poly.type
_entity_poly.pdbx_seq_one_letter_code
_entity_poly.pdbx_strand_id
1 'polypeptide(L)'
;MSKDYDADYLEETKSGHYDGPANGHNVRMSPVKYLATRFSTLKPPMNKVDNPIKLLRTLNKQQWVFFAIAFCAWTWDAFDFFTVSLVVSDLAKSFGKTNADITWGITLVLMFRSVGAITFGIASDRYGRKWPFIVNNLMFVVLELATGFTTTYGQFLAVRALFGIAMGGLYGNVAATALEDCPQNARGIISGMLQQGYAIGYLLATVFARALVNTTSHKWRPLFWFGACPPIILIVWRYFLPETQAFQERQRVRESGSGVGSTFLREGKVAVRKHWMLLIFMVLIMAGFNFMSHGSQDLYPTLLQNQLNFSANSVTITQVVANLGAACGGTVVGYCSQIFGRRLSIISMCILGGALLYPYTYLKDERIIAGAFFEQFAVQGAWGVIPIYLMELSPGSFRTFVVGTSYQLGNLVSSASSTIEATISERFPLPPKGTTKRFQYGKVICIFMAAVFAYVLVLTLLGPEFLGRDMRVENDDDMAEVAGKHALEDALHGKPGRNNSGATDDIDRV
;
A
#
# COMPACT_ATOMS: atom_id res chain seq x y z
N MET A 1 35.05 -21.70 48.41
CA MET A 1 34.68 -20.30 48.11
C MET A 1 34.01 -20.29 46.75
N SER A 2 32.71 -20.56 46.73
CA SER A 2 31.84 -20.38 45.57
C SER A 2 30.60 -19.65 46.05
N LYS A 3 29.95 -18.95 45.11
CA LYS A 3 28.80 -18.03 45.22
C LYS A 3 29.23 -16.58 45.02
N ASP A 4 28.89 -16.06 43.84
CA ASP A 4 28.27 -14.73 43.61
C ASP A 4 28.42 -14.33 42.13
N TYR A 5 27.76 -15.08 41.23
CA TYR A 5 27.64 -14.70 39.82
C TYR A 5 26.24 -14.91 39.21
N ASP A 6 25.25 -15.35 39.99
CA ASP A 6 23.93 -15.77 39.47
C ASP A 6 22.72 -14.90 39.92
N ALA A 7 22.95 -13.73 40.53
CA ALA A 7 21.83 -12.91 41.05
C ALA A 7 21.30 -11.84 40.08
N ASP A 8 22.12 -11.31 39.16
CA ASP A 8 21.72 -10.17 38.31
C ASP A 8 20.90 -10.56 37.06
N TYR A 9 20.73 -11.85 36.77
CA TYR A 9 19.96 -12.30 35.59
C TYR A 9 18.46 -12.53 35.85
N LEU A 10 17.97 -12.34 37.08
CA LEU A 10 16.61 -12.73 37.46
C LEU A 10 15.66 -11.59 37.87
N GLU A 11 16.08 -10.32 37.87
CA GLU A 11 15.18 -9.20 38.22
C GLU A 11 14.58 -8.41 37.04
N GLU A 12 15.03 -8.59 35.79
CA GLU A 12 14.51 -7.82 34.64
C GLU A 12 13.18 -8.36 34.04
N THR A 13 12.58 -9.41 34.59
CA THR A 13 11.35 -10.04 34.05
C THR A 13 10.05 -9.63 34.76
N LYS A 14 9.91 -8.37 35.20
CA LYS A 14 8.65 -7.87 35.81
C LYS A 14 8.10 -6.53 35.32
N SER A 15 8.62 -5.92 34.24
CA SER A 15 7.94 -4.81 33.58
C SER A 15 7.55 -5.19 32.15
N GLY A 16 6.26 -5.16 31.84
CA GLY A 16 5.72 -5.52 30.53
C GLY A 16 5.92 -4.45 29.46
N HIS A 17 7.14 -3.92 29.33
CA HIS A 17 7.53 -3.08 28.20
C HIS A 17 8.26 -3.93 27.17
N TYR A 18 7.71 -3.97 25.96
CA TYR A 18 8.37 -4.57 24.82
C TYR A 18 9.45 -3.59 24.35
N ASP A 19 10.61 -3.63 24.97
CA ASP A 19 11.79 -2.95 24.44
C ASP A 19 12.25 -3.74 23.21
N GLY A 20 11.72 -3.37 22.05
CA GLY A 20 12.46 -3.51 20.79
C GLY A 20 13.82 -2.82 20.92
N PRO A 21 14.74 -2.93 19.96
CA PRO A 21 16.07 -2.33 20.07
C PRO A 21 15.96 -0.79 20.05
N ALA A 22 15.55 -0.21 21.16
CA ALA A 22 15.57 1.19 21.52
C ALA A 22 16.95 1.42 22.13
N ASN A 23 17.94 1.53 21.24
CA ASN A 23 19.17 2.26 21.47
C ASN A 23 19.94 2.25 20.15
N GLY A 24 20.06 3.43 19.55
CA GLY A 24 20.77 3.71 18.29
C GLY A 24 22.28 3.49 18.34
N HIS A 25 22.76 2.44 19.01
CA HIS A 25 24.11 1.91 18.79
C HIS A 25 24.09 1.04 17.54
N ASN A 26 24.60 1.59 16.44
CA ASN A 26 24.98 0.86 15.23
C ASN A 26 26.07 -0.18 15.54
N VAL A 27 25.73 -1.25 16.25
CA VAL A 27 26.55 -2.46 16.23
C VAL A 27 26.25 -3.12 14.90
N ARG A 28 27.17 -2.98 13.93
CA ARG A 28 27.13 -3.73 12.66
C ARG A 28 27.09 -5.23 13.01
N MET A 29 25.89 -5.80 13.10
CA MET A 29 25.72 -7.22 13.31
C MET A 29 26.19 -7.96 12.06
N SER A 30 27.03 -8.97 12.24
CA SER A 30 27.38 -9.89 11.16
C SER A 30 26.11 -10.49 10.54
N PRO A 31 26.05 -10.69 9.20
CA PRO A 31 24.89 -11.29 8.53
C PRO A 31 24.44 -12.61 9.16
N VAL A 32 25.37 -13.43 9.64
CA VAL A 32 25.06 -14.71 10.31
C VAL A 32 24.33 -14.50 11.65
N LYS A 33 24.78 -13.52 12.45
CA LYS A 33 24.15 -13.16 13.73
C LYS A 33 22.77 -12.55 13.49
N TYR A 34 22.63 -11.72 12.45
CA TYR A 34 21.33 -11.19 12.02
C TYR A 34 20.36 -12.32 11.63
N LEU A 35 20.78 -13.26 10.79
CA LEU A 35 19.95 -14.40 10.38
C LEU A 35 19.52 -15.27 11.57
N ALA A 36 20.42 -15.52 12.52
CA ALA A 36 20.10 -16.28 13.73
C ALA A 36 19.01 -15.59 14.59
N THR A 37 19.00 -14.25 14.64
CA THR A 37 17.96 -13.50 15.37
C THR A 37 16.59 -13.50 14.67
N ARG A 38 16.49 -13.93 13.41
CA ARG A 38 15.20 -13.87 12.67
C ARG A 38 14.18 -14.89 13.15
N PHE A 39 14.64 -16.04 13.64
CA PHE A 39 13.78 -17.06 14.26
C PHE A 39 13.35 -16.65 15.67
N SER A 40 14.25 -16.07 16.47
CA SER A 40 13.90 -15.61 17.83
C SER A 40 12.98 -14.38 17.82
N THR A 41 13.18 -13.45 16.88
CA THR A 41 12.28 -12.29 16.66
C THR A 41 10.92 -12.65 16.08
N LEU A 42 10.71 -13.92 15.68
CA LEU A 42 9.40 -14.41 15.23
C LEU A 42 8.48 -14.79 16.40
N LYS A 43 8.99 -14.83 17.63
CA LYS A 43 8.19 -15.13 18.82
C LYS A 43 7.08 -14.08 18.94
N PRO A 44 5.79 -14.47 18.89
CA PRO A 44 4.70 -13.51 18.90
C PRO A 44 4.74 -12.68 20.18
N PRO A 45 4.56 -11.35 20.09
CA PRO A 45 4.51 -10.48 21.26
C PRO A 45 3.29 -10.77 22.13
N MET A 46 2.24 -11.39 21.58
CA MET A 46 0.99 -11.71 22.27
C MET A 46 0.41 -10.49 23.00
N ASN A 47 0.40 -9.35 22.31
CA ASN A 47 -0.08 -8.10 22.89
C ASN A 47 -1.54 -8.24 23.33
N LYS A 48 -1.85 -7.76 24.54
CA LYS A 48 -3.24 -7.62 24.99
C LYS A 48 -3.88 -6.46 24.23
N VAL A 49 -4.58 -6.79 23.16
CA VAL A 49 -5.29 -5.83 22.33
C VAL A 49 -6.75 -5.77 22.77
N ASP A 50 -7.26 -4.55 22.96
CA ASP A 50 -8.67 -4.32 23.27
C ASP A 50 -9.58 -4.81 22.13
N ASN A 51 -10.83 -5.13 22.46
CA ASN A 51 -11.84 -5.53 21.48
C ASN A 51 -11.91 -4.54 20.29
N PRO A 52 -12.15 -5.01 19.06
CA PRO A 52 -12.09 -4.17 17.85
C PRO A 52 -13.04 -2.98 17.93
N ILE A 53 -14.24 -3.16 18.48
CA ILE A 53 -15.22 -2.07 18.66
C ILE A 53 -14.68 -1.00 19.64
N LYS A 54 -14.00 -1.41 20.71
CA LYS A 54 -13.42 -0.49 21.69
C LYS A 54 -12.25 0.28 21.07
N LEU A 55 -11.39 -0.39 20.29
CA LEU A 55 -10.32 0.26 19.54
C LEU A 55 -10.85 1.30 18.55
N LEU A 56 -11.88 0.94 17.78
CA LEU A 56 -12.50 1.87 16.82
C LEU A 56 -13.12 3.09 17.50
N ARG A 57 -13.55 2.97 18.76
CA ARG A 57 -14.03 4.09 19.59
C ARG A 57 -12.91 4.94 20.17
N THR A 58 -11.66 4.48 20.18
CA THR A 58 -10.52 5.31 20.60
C THR A 58 -10.17 6.38 19.57
N LEU A 59 -10.60 6.22 18.32
CA LEU A 59 -10.41 7.21 17.28
C LEU A 59 -11.28 8.44 17.54
N ASN A 60 -10.66 9.62 17.49
CA ASN A 60 -11.37 10.89 17.55
C ASN A 60 -12.04 11.21 16.19
N LYS A 61 -12.87 12.26 16.17
CA LYS A 61 -13.60 12.67 14.95
C LYS A 61 -12.65 13.02 13.80
N GLN A 62 -11.52 13.67 14.09
CA GLN A 62 -10.55 14.08 13.08
C GLN A 62 -9.89 12.86 12.41
N GLN A 63 -9.46 11.87 13.20
CA GLN A 63 -8.87 10.61 12.73
C GLN A 63 -9.87 9.81 11.87
N TRP A 64 -11.14 9.75 12.29
CA TRP A 64 -12.18 9.11 11.49
C TRP A 64 -12.40 9.80 10.14
N VAL A 65 -12.37 11.13 10.12
CA VAL A 65 -12.53 11.90 8.88
C VAL A 65 -11.31 11.74 7.96
N PHE A 66 -10.09 11.71 8.52
CA PHE A 66 -8.87 11.41 7.77
C PHE A 66 -8.86 9.99 7.21
N PHE A 67 -9.31 9.00 7.99
CA PHE A 67 -9.49 7.64 7.50
C PHE A 67 -10.54 7.60 6.38
N ALA A 68 -11.70 8.22 6.56
CA ALA A 68 -12.78 8.17 5.59
C ALA A 68 -12.38 8.80 4.24
N ILE A 69 -11.71 9.96 4.25
CA ILE A 69 -11.25 10.59 3.01
C ILE A 69 -10.16 9.78 2.31
N ALA A 70 -9.22 9.19 3.09
CA ALA A 70 -8.17 8.33 2.54
C ALA A 70 -8.76 7.04 1.95
N PHE A 71 -9.73 6.42 2.63
CA PHE A 71 -10.43 5.23 2.19
C PHE A 71 -11.25 5.49 0.92
N CYS A 72 -12.03 6.57 0.86
CA CYS A 72 -12.79 6.94 -0.34
C CYS A 72 -11.86 7.25 -1.52
N ALA A 73 -10.73 7.94 -1.28
CA ALA A 73 -9.74 8.21 -2.32
C ALA A 73 -9.08 6.94 -2.84
N TRP A 74 -8.69 6.02 -1.95
CA TRP A 74 -8.12 4.73 -2.34
C TRP A 74 -9.12 3.86 -3.09
N THR A 75 -10.39 3.89 -2.67
CA THR A 75 -11.49 3.21 -3.36
C THR A 75 -11.69 3.75 -4.76
N TRP A 76 -11.66 5.08 -4.92
CA TRP A 76 -11.86 5.70 -6.22
C TRP A 76 -10.66 5.52 -7.16
N ASP A 77 -9.43 5.54 -6.63
CA ASP A 77 -8.23 5.20 -7.38
C ASP A 77 -8.31 3.78 -7.97
N ALA A 78 -8.75 2.82 -7.17
CA ALA A 78 -8.99 1.46 -7.64
C ALA A 78 -10.13 1.42 -8.68
N PHE A 79 -11.22 2.18 -8.48
CA PHE A 79 -12.28 2.32 -9.47
C PHE A 79 -11.72 2.76 -10.83
N ASP A 80 -10.99 3.88 -10.89
CA ASP A 80 -10.45 4.44 -12.12
C ASP A 80 -9.40 3.51 -12.77
N PHE A 81 -8.66 2.74 -11.97
CA PHE A 81 -7.74 1.73 -12.49
C PHE A 81 -8.48 0.64 -13.28
N PHE A 82 -9.59 0.14 -12.73
CA PHE A 82 -10.34 -0.96 -13.31
C PHE A 82 -11.29 -0.54 -14.45
N THR A 83 -11.60 0.76 -14.61
CA THR A 83 -12.50 1.20 -15.70
C THR A 83 -12.00 0.74 -17.07
N VAL A 84 -10.70 0.90 -17.36
CA VAL A 84 -10.09 0.51 -18.65
C VAL A 84 -10.17 -0.99 -18.88
N SER A 85 -9.81 -1.81 -17.88
CA SER A 85 -9.80 -3.26 -18.01
C SER A 85 -11.20 -3.82 -18.31
N LEU A 86 -12.23 -3.17 -17.76
CA LEU A 86 -13.64 -3.53 -17.99
C LEU A 86 -14.16 -3.15 -19.38
N VAL A 87 -13.56 -2.16 -20.06
CA VAL A 87 -14.00 -1.69 -21.40
C VAL A 87 -12.99 -1.95 -22.52
N VAL A 88 -11.99 -2.81 -22.31
CA VAL A 88 -10.92 -3.12 -23.29
C VAL A 88 -11.48 -3.43 -24.68
N SER A 89 -12.52 -4.27 -24.74
CA SER A 89 -13.11 -4.70 -26.03
C SER A 89 -13.82 -3.56 -26.77
N ASP A 90 -14.45 -2.63 -26.05
CA ASP A 90 -15.11 -1.47 -26.64
C ASP A 90 -14.10 -0.42 -27.13
N LEU A 91 -12.99 -0.24 -26.38
CA LEU A 91 -11.86 0.60 -26.79
C LEU A 91 -11.19 0.05 -28.06
N ALA A 92 -10.94 -1.26 -28.11
CA ALA A 92 -10.33 -1.94 -29.26
C ALA A 92 -11.14 -1.71 -30.54
N LYS A 93 -12.47 -1.90 -30.46
CA LYS A 93 -13.40 -1.60 -31.56
C LYS A 93 -13.41 -0.12 -31.94
N SER A 94 -13.36 0.77 -30.95
CA SER A 94 -13.44 2.22 -31.20
C SER A 94 -12.20 2.78 -31.89
N PHE A 95 -11.02 2.24 -31.58
CA PHE A 95 -9.75 2.70 -32.15
C PHE A 95 -9.24 1.84 -33.32
N GLY A 96 -9.97 0.79 -33.71
CA GLY A 96 -9.53 -0.14 -34.75
C GLY A 96 -8.25 -0.87 -34.39
N LYS A 97 -8.13 -1.29 -33.12
CA LYS A 97 -6.94 -1.93 -32.54
C LYS A 97 -7.28 -3.29 -31.96
N THR A 98 -6.25 -4.09 -31.68
CA THR A 98 -6.42 -5.36 -30.98
C THR A 98 -6.60 -5.13 -29.47
N ASN A 99 -7.20 -6.09 -28.76
CA ASN A 99 -7.27 -6.02 -27.30
C ASN A 99 -5.87 -5.94 -26.67
N ALA A 100 -4.88 -6.60 -27.27
CA ALA A 100 -3.48 -6.55 -26.82
C ALA A 100 -2.91 -5.13 -26.91
N ASP A 101 -3.18 -4.41 -28.00
CA ASP A 101 -2.77 -3.00 -28.13
C ASP A 101 -3.41 -2.14 -27.04
N ILE A 102 -4.71 -2.31 -26.75
CA ILE A 102 -5.37 -1.54 -25.68
C ILE A 102 -4.78 -1.84 -24.30
N THR A 103 -4.46 -3.10 -24.03
CA THR A 103 -3.81 -3.51 -22.78
C THR A 103 -2.43 -2.86 -22.59
N TRP A 104 -1.74 -2.47 -23.68
CA TRP A 104 -0.52 -1.67 -23.57
C TRP A 104 -0.74 -0.35 -22.83
N GLY A 105 -1.92 0.26 -22.95
CA GLY A 105 -2.29 1.45 -22.18
C GLY A 105 -2.35 1.18 -20.67
N ILE A 106 -2.77 -0.02 -20.25
CA ILE A 106 -2.79 -0.44 -18.84
C ILE A 106 -1.34 -0.64 -18.35
N THR A 107 -0.50 -1.31 -19.14
CA THR A 107 0.93 -1.47 -18.84
C THR A 107 1.63 -0.11 -18.69
N LEU A 108 1.32 0.84 -19.58
CA LEU A 108 1.89 2.18 -19.54
C LEU A 108 1.52 2.93 -18.25
N VAL A 109 0.28 2.81 -17.78
CA VAL A 109 -0.14 3.33 -16.47
C VAL A 109 0.74 2.73 -15.37
N LEU A 110 0.93 1.41 -15.34
CA LEU A 110 1.75 0.72 -14.32
C LEU A 110 3.21 1.20 -14.33
N MET A 111 3.80 1.42 -15.50
CA MET A 111 5.16 1.94 -15.62
C MET A 111 5.29 3.37 -15.07
N PHE A 112 4.39 4.26 -15.46
CA PHE A 112 4.45 5.67 -15.07
C PHE A 112 4.01 5.93 -13.62
N ARG A 113 3.30 4.99 -12.98
CA ARG A 113 3.01 5.03 -11.54
C ARG A 113 4.25 5.15 -10.67
N SER A 114 5.37 4.55 -11.07
CA SER A 114 6.63 4.69 -10.33
C SER A 114 7.15 6.13 -10.33
N VAL A 115 7.04 6.82 -11.46
CA VAL A 115 7.40 8.24 -11.59
C VAL A 115 6.48 9.11 -10.72
N GLY A 116 5.19 8.81 -10.74
CA GLY A 116 4.19 9.45 -9.88
C GLY A 116 4.48 9.32 -8.40
N ALA A 117 4.76 8.10 -7.93
CA ALA A 117 5.07 7.84 -6.52
C ALA A 117 6.29 8.61 -6.03
N ILE A 118 7.35 8.67 -6.85
CA ILE A 118 8.57 9.42 -6.50
C ILE A 118 8.25 10.90 -6.39
N THR A 119 7.60 11.48 -7.40
CA THR A 119 7.34 12.93 -7.49
C THR A 119 6.36 13.40 -6.41
N PHE A 120 5.19 12.77 -6.31
CA PHE A 120 4.16 13.12 -5.32
C PHE A 120 4.51 12.66 -3.91
N GLY A 121 5.28 11.59 -3.76
CA GLY A 121 5.80 11.16 -2.47
C GLY A 121 6.73 12.22 -1.85
N ILE A 122 7.69 12.71 -2.63
CA ILE A 122 8.57 13.82 -2.21
C ILE A 122 7.75 15.09 -1.97
N ALA A 123 6.79 15.40 -2.84
CA ALA A 123 5.91 16.56 -2.67
C ALA A 123 5.09 16.47 -1.37
N SER A 124 4.59 15.28 -1.01
CA SER A 124 3.84 15.03 0.22
C SER A 124 4.68 15.18 1.47
N ASP A 125 5.91 14.66 1.46
CA ASP A 125 6.81 14.80 2.60
C ASP A 125 7.36 16.23 2.76
N ARG A 126 7.35 17.04 1.68
CA ARG A 126 7.81 18.43 1.69
C ARG A 126 6.71 19.44 1.97
N TYR A 127 5.56 19.34 1.30
CA TYR A 127 4.49 20.34 1.31
C TYR A 127 3.26 19.92 2.13
N GLY A 128 3.29 18.74 2.75
CA GLY A 128 2.18 18.19 3.52
C GLY A 128 1.32 17.24 2.69
N ARG A 129 0.34 16.61 3.33
CA ARG A 129 -0.50 15.58 2.71
C ARG A 129 -1.65 16.24 1.96
N LYS A 130 -2.10 17.42 2.39
CA LYS A 130 -3.25 18.15 1.85
C LYS A 130 -3.08 18.58 0.39
N TRP A 131 -2.06 19.39 0.08
CA TRP A 131 -1.93 19.99 -1.25
C TRP A 131 -1.59 18.97 -2.34
N PRO A 132 -0.64 18.05 -2.14
CA PRO A 132 -0.37 16.98 -3.11
C PRO A 132 -1.58 16.08 -3.34
N PHE A 133 -2.40 15.81 -2.31
CA PHE A 133 -3.66 15.06 -2.48
C PHE A 133 -4.64 15.82 -3.41
N ILE A 134 -4.81 17.12 -3.19
CA ILE A 134 -5.72 17.96 -4.00
C ILE A 134 -5.24 18.04 -5.45
N VAL A 135 -3.95 18.30 -5.66
CA VAL A 135 -3.35 18.35 -7.01
C VAL A 135 -3.49 17.01 -7.72
N ASN A 136 -3.24 15.91 -7.02
CA ASN A 136 -3.37 14.56 -7.58
C ASN A 136 -4.80 14.25 -8.02
N ASN A 137 -5.80 14.58 -7.17
CA ASN A 137 -7.20 14.39 -7.54
C ASN A 137 -7.63 15.31 -8.68
N LEU A 138 -7.12 16.54 -8.74
CA LEU A 138 -7.40 17.44 -9.87
C LEU A 138 -6.86 16.84 -11.18
N MET A 139 -5.66 16.23 -11.14
CA MET A 139 -5.12 15.51 -12.28
C MET A 139 -6.00 14.32 -12.68
N PHE A 140 -6.54 13.55 -11.72
CA PHE A 140 -7.50 12.48 -12.04
C PHE A 140 -8.73 13.02 -12.77
N VAL A 141 -9.37 14.09 -12.27
CA VAL A 141 -10.53 14.71 -12.94
C VAL A 141 -10.20 15.06 -14.39
N VAL A 142 -9.09 15.78 -14.61
CA VAL A 142 -8.71 16.26 -15.94
C VAL A 142 -8.37 15.10 -16.88
N LEU A 143 -7.58 14.13 -16.41
CA LEU A 143 -7.08 13.03 -17.24
C LEU A 143 -8.16 11.97 -17.52
N GLU A 144 -9.08 11.75 -16.59
CA GLU A 144 -10.20 10.84 -16.77
C GLU A 144 -11.21 11.43 -17.77
N LEU A 145 -11.55 12.72 -17.65
CA LEU A 145 -12.32 13.44 -18.67
C LEU A 145 -11.62 13.39 -20.03
N ALA A 146 -10.32 13.72 -20.07
CA ALA A 146 -9.54 13.70 -21.30
C ALA A 146 -9.60 12.33 -21.99
N THR A 147 -9.62 11.24 -21.23
CA THR A 147 -9.73 9.87 -21.77
C THR A 147 -11.05 9.66 -22.47
N GLY A 148 -12.17 10.11 -21.89
CA GLY A 148 -13.47 10.07 -22.53
C GLY A 148 -13.54 10.82 -23.87
N PHE A 149 -12.69 11.83 -24.07
CA PHE A 149 -12.62 12.62 -25.30
C PHE A 149 -11.55 12.15 -26.30
N THR A 150 -10.80 11.09 -25.99
CA THR A 150 -9.80 10.55 -26.93
C THR A 150 -10.48 10.00 -28.18
N THR A 151 -9.93 10.35 -29.35
CA THR A 151 -10.42 9.88 -30.66
C THR A 151 -9.41 9.00 -31.38
N THR A 152 -8.12 9.10 -31.03
CA THR A 152 -7.05 8.28 -31.59
C THR A 152 -6.37 7.44 -30.52
N TYR A 153 -5.81 6.29 -30.93
CA TYR A 153 -5.04 5.41 -30.04
C TYR A 153 -3.82 6.11 -29.44
N GLY A 154 -3.14 6.97 -30.20
CA GLY A 154 -1.99 7.73 -29.71
C GLY A 154 -2.36 8.71 -28.59
N GLN A 155 -3.49 9.42 -28.74
CA GLN A 155 -4.02 10.28 -27.67
C GLN A 155 -4.39 9.45 -26.44
N PHE A 156 -5.04 8.30 -26.62
CA PHE A 156 -5.37 7.38 -25.54
C PHE A 156 -4.12 6.96 -24.76
N LEU A 157 -3.06 6.51 -25.44
CA LEU A 157 -1.81 6.15 -24.76
C LEU A 157 -1.17 7.32 -24.02
N ALA A 158 -1.12 8.51 -24.63
CA ALA A 158 -0.55 9.70 -24.00
C ALA A 158 -1.28 10.07 -22.70
N VAL A 159 -2.62 10.09 -22.74
CA VAL A 159 -3.43 10.38 -21.55
C VAL A 159 -3.25 9.29 -20.50
N ARG A 160 -3.16 8.01 -20.88
CA ARG A 160 -2.92 6.89 -19.95
C ARG A 160 -1.54 6.95 -19.30
N ALA A 161 -0.49 7.38 -20.01
CA ALA A 161 0.83 7.60 -19.41
C ALA A 161 0.79 8.68 -18.32
N LEU A 162 0.16 9.82 -18.62
CA LEU A 162 -0.01 10.91 -17.66
C LEU A 162 -0.89 10.49 -16.47
N PHE A 163 -1.93 9.71 -16.74
CA PHE A 163 -2.80 9.14 -15.72
C PHE A 163 -2.02 8.20 -14.78
N GLY A 164 -1.08 7.43 -15.32
CA GLY A 164 -0.13 6.65 -14.52
C GLY A 164 0.65 7.50 -13.52
N ILE A 165 1.14 8.68 -13.93
CA ILE A 165 1.84 9.60 -13.01
C ILE A 165 0.91 10.07 -11.87
N ALA A 166 -0.34 10.45 -12.17
CA ALA A 166 -1.30 10.83 -11.14
C ALA A 166 -1.64 9.64 -10.22
N MET A 167 -1.90 8.46 -10.77
CA MET A 167 -2.21 7.25 -9.99
C MET A 167 -1.04 6.82 -9.08
N GLY A 168 0.18 7.04 -9.55
CA GLY A 168 1.39 6.75 -8.79
C GLY A 168 1.45 7.46 -7.44
N GLY A 169 1.01 8.72 -7.43
CA GLY A 169 1.20 9.65 -6.32
C GLY A 169 0.22 9.52 -5.16
N LEU A 170 -0.88 8.78 -5.34
CA LEU A 170 -1.96 8.76 -4.37
C LEU A 170 -1.68 7.83 -3.17
N TYR A 171 -1.23 6.60 -3.42
CA TYR A 171 -1.16 5.53 -2.40
C TYR A 171 -0.39 5.94 -1.14
N GLY A 172 0.85 6.45 -1.29
CA GLY A 172 1.66 6.86 -0.15
C GLY A 172 0.98 7.97 0.66
N ASN A 173 0.33 8.91 -0.01
CA ASN A 173 -0.33 10.05 0.62
C ASN A 173 -1.58 9.62 1.40
N VAL A 174 -2.42 8.75 0.82
CA VAL A 174 -3.62 8.23 1.51
C VAL A 174 -3.24 7.35 2.70
N ALA A 175 -2.20 6.51 2.57
CA ALA A 175 -1.68 5.70 3.67
C ALA A 175 -1.18 6.58 4.82
N ALA A 176 -0.41 7.64 4.51
CA ALA A 176 0.05 8.61 5.50
C ALA A 176 -1.12 9.34 6.17
N THR A 177 -2.08 9.85 5.37
CA THR A 177 -3.25 10.57 5.87
C THR A 177 -4.09 9.70 6.83
N ALA A 178 -4.26 8.41 6.54
CA ALA A 178 -5.04 7.50 7.37
C ALA A 178 -4.34 7.04 8.66
N LEU A 179 -3.01 6.84 8.61
CA LEU A 179 -2.30 6.07 9.64
C LEU A 179 -1.36 6.89 10.53
N GLU A 180 -0.87 8.06 10.10
CA GLU A 180 0.12 8.82 10.90
C GLU A 180 -0.44 9.25 12.26
N ASP A 181 -1.63 9.86 12.25
CA ASP A 181 -2.28 10.37 13.46
C ASP A 181 -3.11 9.28 14.16
N CYS A 182 -3.17 8.05 13.64
CA CYS A 182 -3.98 6.96 14.19
C CYS A 182 -3.36 6.43 15.50
N PRO A 183 -4.16 6.12 16.55
CA PRO A 183 -3.67 5.51 17.78
C PRO A 183 -2.95 4.19 17.49
N GLN A 184 -1.77 3.99 18.08
CA GLN A 184 -0.87 2.86 17.83
C GLN A 184 -1.59 1.50 17.89
N ASN A 185 -2.48 1.31 18.86
CA ASN A 185 -3.24 0.06 19.05
C ASN A 185 -4.32 -0.19 17.99
N ALA A 186 -4.84 0.86 17.35
CA ALA A 186 -5.86 0.76 16.31
C ALA A 186 -5.28 0.71 14.88
N ARG A 187 -3.97 1.00 14.71
CA ARG A 187 -3.33 1.06 13.39
C ARG A 187 -3.46 -0.23 12.59
N GLY A 188 -3.41 -1.39 13.24
CA GLY A 188 -3.58 -2.68 12.57
C GLY A 188 -4.95 -2.83 11.88
N ILE A 189 -6.05 -2.58 12.62
CA ILE A 189 -7.40 -2.69 12.07
C ILE A 189 -7.68 -1.59 11.03
N ILE A 190 -7.23 -0.36 11.27
CA ILE A 190 -7.40 0.76 10.33
C ILE A 190 -6.63 0.53 9.03
N SER A 191 -5.42 -0.03 9.10
CA SER A 191 -4.65 -0.47 7.92
C SER A 191 -5.40 -1.54 7.13
N GLY A 192 -5.91 -2.55 7.85
CA GLY A 192 -6.70 -3.64 7.26
C GLY A 192 -7.92 -3.13 6.50
N MET A 193 -8.67 -2.22 7.14
CA MET A 193 -9.83 -1.56 6.53
C MET A 193 -9.44 -0.67 5.35
N LEU A 194 -8.38 0.14 5.48
CA LEU A 194 -7.92 1.03 4.42
C LEU A 194 -7.66 0.26 3.13
N GLN A 195 -6.96 -0.87 3.23
CA GLN A 195 -6.60 -1.69 2.07
C GLN A 195 -7.83 -2.19 1.30
N GLN A 196 -8.97 -2.43 1.99
CA GLN A 196 -10.20 -2.91 1.36
C GLN A 196 -10.88 -1.90 0.44
N GLY A 197 -10.47 -0.63 0.47
CA GLY A 197 -10.91 0.33 -0.54
C GLY A 197 -10.64 -0.18 -1.96
N TYR A 198 -9.54 -0.91 -2.17
CA TYR A 198 -9.21 -1.49 -3.49
C TYR A 198 -10.26 -2.48 -3.99
N ALA A 199 -10.67 -3.42 -3.14
CA ALA A 199 -11.68 -4.43 -3.47
C ALA A 199 -13.07 -3.79 -3.70
N ILE A 200 -13.42 -2.80 -2.88
CA ILE A 200 -14.67 -2.05 -3.06
C ILE A 200 -14.64 -1.25 -4.37
N GLY A 201 -13.50 -0.65 -4.72
CA GLY A 201 -13.31 0.08 -5.97
C GLY A 201 -13.53 -0.80 -7.19
N TYR A 202 -12.99 -2.02 -7.20
CA TYR A 202 -13.25 -3.01 -8.24
C TYR A 202 -14.74 -3.34 -8.39
N LEU A 203 -15.44 -3.58 -7.27
CA LEU A 203 -16.88 -3.88 -7.29
C LEU A 203 -17.70 -2.69 -7.81
N LEU A 204 -17.38 -1.47 -7.37
CA LEU A 204 -18.01 -0.26 -7.88
C LEU A 204 -17.75 -0.10 -9.38
N ALA A 205 -16.50 -0.29 -9.84
CA ALA A 205 -16.16 -0.21 -11.26
C ALA A 205 -16.98 -1.21 -12.08
N THR A 206 -17.12 -2.44 -11.59
CA THR A 206 -17.93 -3.48 -12.24
C THR A 206 -19.41 -3.10 -12.33
N VAL A 207 -19.98 -2.58 -11.24
CA VAL A 207 -21.38 -2.15 -11.18
C VAL A 207 -21.64 -0.96 -12.11
N PHE A 208 -20.81 0.08 -12.06
CA PHE A 208 -20.97 1.26 -12.91
C PHE A 208 -20.63 0.99 -14.36
N ALA A 209 -19.66 0.13 -14.67
CA ALA A 209 -19.42 -0.33 -16.03
C ALA A 209 -20.68 -1.00 -16.60
N ARG A 210 -21.31 -1.90 -15.84
CA ARG A 210 -22.57 -2.53 -16.23
C ARG A 210 -23.73 -1.53 -16.40
N ALA A 211 -23.77 -0.47 -15.59
CA ALA A 211 -24.83 0.52 -15.60
C ALA A 211 -24.68 1.61 -16.68
N LEU A 212 -23.44 1.95 -17.06
CA LEU A 212 -23.14 3.12 -17.90
C LEU A 212 -22.58 2.78 -19.28
N VAL A 213 -21.90 1.64 -19.43
CA VAL A 213 -21.26 1.28 -20.70
C VAL A 213 -22.32 0.77 -21.68
N ASN A 214 -22.29 1.29 -22.90
CA ASN A 214 -23.20 0.91 -23.99
C ASN A 214 -24.69 1.16 -23.71
N THR A 215 -25.03 1.97 -22.69
CA THR A 215 -26.41 2.43 -22.44
C THR A 215 -26.77 3.72 -23.18
N THR A 216 -25.77 4.42 -23.73
CA THR A 216 -25.94 5.63 -24.53
C THR A 216 -25.21 5.51 -25.87
N SER A 217 -25.46 6.44 -26.79
CA SER A 217 -24.73 6.56 -28.07
C SER A 217 -23.22 6.75 -27.89
N HIS A 218 -22.77 7.16 -26.70
CA HIS A 218 -21.36 7.44 -26.39
C HIS A 218 -20.56 6.21 -25.93
N LYS A 219 -21.15 5.00 -25.99
CA LYS A 219 -20.49 3.71 -25.71
C LYS A 219 -19.85 3.65 -24.31
N TRP A 220 -18.52 3.62 -24.23
CA TRP A 220 -17.73 3.49 -23.00
C TRP A 220 -17.43 4.83 -22.32
N ARG A 221 -17.55 5.95 -23.04
CA ARG A 221 -17.16 7.29 -22.54
C ARG A 221 -17.90 7.75 -21.27
N PRO A 222 -19.21 7.48 -21.09
CA PRO A 222 -19.93 7.90 -19.89
C PRO A 222 -19.32 7.36 -18.59
N LEU A 223 -18.68 6.19 -18.62
CA LEU A 223 -18.00 5.63 -17.46
C LEU A 223 -16.86 6.53 -16.97
N PHE A 224 -16.07 7.10 -17.89
CA PHE A 224 -14.96 8.00 -17.59
C PHE A 224 -15.46 9.38 -17.16
N TRP A 225 -16.52 9.89 -17.80
CA TRP A 225 -17.14 11.16 -17.38
C TRP A 225 -17.71 11.08 -15.96
N PHE A 226 -18.33 9.96 -15.62
CA PHE A 226 -18.78 9.70 -14.26
C PHE A 226 -17.60 9.50 -13.29
N GLY A 227 -16.56 8.76 -13.71
CA GLY A 227 -15.31 8.57 -12.96
C GLY A 227 -14.68 9.88 -12.51
N ALA A 228 -14.74 10.91 -13.35
CA ALA A 228 -14.20 12.23 -13.02
C ALA A 228 -15.00 13.02 -11.96
N CYS A 229 -16.25 12.65 -11.63
CA CYS A 229 -17.09 13.45 -10.73
C CYS A 229 -16.71 13.28 -9.24
N PRO A 230 -16.58 12.06 -8.67
CA PRO A 230 -16.32 11.91 -7.23
C PRO A 230 -14.98 12.46 -6.72
N PRO A 231 -13.88 12.47 -7.49
CA PRO A 231 -12.66 13.16 -7.09
C PRO A 231 -12.87 14.66 -6.81
N ILE A 232 -13.84 15.31 -7.47
CA ILE A 232 -14.20 16.72 -7.16
C ILE A 232 -14.73 16.83 -5.73
N ILE A 233 -15.58 15.89 -5.31
CA ILE A 233 -16.11 15.84 -3.94
C ILE A 233 -14.97 15.61 -2.94
N LEU A 234 -14.02 14.72 -3.27
CA LEU A 234 -12.84 14.46 -2.44
C LEU A 234 -11.92 15.68 -2.33
N ILE A 235 -11.75 16.45 -3.40
CA ILE A 235 -11.00 17.71 -3.39
C ILE A 235 -11.64 18.71 -2.43
N VAL A 236 -12.95 18.95 -2.58
CA VAL A 236 -13.70 19.89 -1.73
C VAL A 236 -13.62 19.43 -0.27
N TRP A 237 -13.81 18.14 -0.01
CA TRP A 237 -13.72 17.58 1.33
C TRP A 237 -12.30 17.76 1.91
N ARG A 238 -11.23 17.43 1.16
CA ARG A 238 -9.85 17.61 1.65
C ARG A 238 -9.49 19.07 1.86
N TYR A 239 -10.05 19.97 1.05
CA TYR A 239 -9.79 21.40 1.14
C TYR A 239 -10.21 21.99 2.50
N PHE A 240 -11.34 21.55 3.05
CA PHE A 240 -11.80 22.00 4.36
C PHE A 240 -11.11 21.31 5.55
N LEU A 241 -10.31 20.28 5.30
CA LEU A 241 -9.61 19.56 6.36
C LEU A 241 -8.24 20.20 6.67
N PRO A 242 -7.82 20.16 7.94
CA PRO A 242 -6.48 20.56 8.33
C PRO A 242 -5.44 19.52 7.88
N GLU A 243 -4.19 19.92 7.98
CA GLU A 243 -3.04 19.03 7.77
C GLU A 243 -2.86 18.07 8.98
N THR A 244 -2.19 16.92 8.78
CA THR A 244 -1.96 15.95 9.87
C THR A 244 -1.12 16.56 10.99
N GLN A 245 -1.40 16.17 12.24
CA GLN A 245 -0.66 16.69 13.40
C GLN A 245 0.81 16.32 13.31
N ALA A 246 1.10 15.07 12.92
CA ALA A 246 2.47 14.60 12.70
C ALA A 246 3.24 15.43 11.65
N PHE A 247 2.57 15.94 10.60
CA PHE A 247 3.22 16.83 9.65
C PHE A 247 3.48 18.22 10.24
N GLN A 248 2.49 18.79 10.93
CA GLN A 248 2.59 20.12 11.53
C GLN A 248 3.74 20.19 12.55
N GLU A 249 3.90 19.16 13.38
CA GLU A 249 5.01 19.05 14.32
C GLU A 249 6.37 19.04 13.60
N ARG A 250 6.52 18.27 12.52
CA ARG A 250 7.77 18.26 11.74
C ARG A 250 8.05 19.58 11.07
N GLN A 251 7.00 20.24 10.56
CA GLN A 251 7.14 21.54 9.94
C GLN A 251 7.67 22.57 10.94
N ARG A 252 7.17 22.58 12.19
CA ARG A 252 7.69 23.45 13.25
C ARG A 252 9.17 23.23 13.53
N VAL A 253 9.61 21.96 13.60
CA VAL A 253 11.03 21.61 13.78
C VAL A 253 11.89 22.02 12.57
N ARG A 254 11.35 21.93 11.35
CA ARG A 254 12.05 22.38 10.14
C ARG A 254 12.16 23.91 10.06
N GLU A 255 11.16 24.63 10.56
CA GLU A 255 11.11 26.09 10.64
C GLU A 255 12.03 26.67 11.72
N SER A 256 12.30 25.92 12.80
CA SER A 256 13.26 26.34 13.83
C SER A 256 14.74 26.15 13.43
N GLY A 257 15.00 25.45 12.31
CA GLY A 257 16.35 25.21 11.79
C GLY A 257 16.86 26.28 10.80
N SER A 258 18.06 26.07 10.24
CA SER A 258 18.74 27.00 9.32
C SER A 258 18.13 27.12 7.91
N GLY A 259 16.89 26.65 7.71
CA GLY A 259 16.14 26.74 6.46
C GLY A 259 15.41 25.44 6.10
N VAL A 260 14.10 25.53 5.83
CA VAL A 260 13.22 24.36 5.56
C VAL A 260 13.72 23.48 4.41
N GLY A 261 14.18 24.10 3.31
CA GLY A 261 14.65 23.37 2.13
C GLY A 261 15.97 22.61 2.37
N SER A 262 16.97 23.27 2.96
CA SER A 262 18.27 22.67 3.28
C SER A 262 18.14 21.55 4.32
N THR A 263 17.26 21.71 5.30
CA THR A 263 16.97 20.67 6.30
C THR A 263 16.36 19.45 5.64
N PHE A 264 15.36 19.61 4.76
CA PHE A 264 14.76 18.51 4.00
C PHE A 264 15.79 17.76 3.13
N LEU A 265 16.67 18.47 2.42
CA LEU A 265 17.75 17.87 1.63
C LEU A 265 18.72 17.05 2.51
N ARG A 266 19.06 17.56 3.69
CA ARG A 266 19.92 16.86 4.65
C ARG A 266 19.23 15.62 5.22
N GLU A 267 17.96 15.72 5.59
CA GLU A 267 17.15 14.56 6.01
C GLU A 267 17.16 13.49 4.92
N GLY A 268 16.98 13.87 3.65
CA GLY A 268 16.96 12.92 2.52
C GLY A 268 18.29 12.20 2.34
N LYS A 269 19.41 12.93 2.47
CA LYS A 269 20.74 12.35 2.43
C LYS A 269 20.98 11.35 3.58
N VAL A 270 20.53 11.68 4.79
CA VAL A 270 20.62 10.79 5.96
C VAL A 270 19.74 9.55 5.75
N ALA A 271 18.49 9.74 5.32
CA ALA A 271 17.53 8.67 5.11
C ALA A 271 18.02 7.66 4.07
N VAL A 272 18.52 8.12 2.91
CA VAL A 272 19.08 7.22 1.89
C VAL A 272 20.35 6.52 2.41
N ARG A 273 21.27 7.25 3.05
CA ARG A 273 22.52 6.67 3.56
C ARG A 273 22.26 5.58 4.61
N LYS A 274 21.31 5.79 5.53
CA LYS A 274 21.00 4.84 6.61
C LYS A 274 20.09 3.70 6.15
N HIS A 275 19.10 3.98 5.30
CA HIS A 275 17.99 3.05 5.04
C HIS A 275 17.94 2.48 3.62
N TRP A 276 18.94 2.68 2.76
CA TRP A 276 18.90 2.16 1.38
C TRP A 276 18.68 0.64 1.28
N MET A 277 19.24 -0.17 2.19
CA MET A 277 18.98 -1.62 2.23
C MET A 277 17.51 -1.92 2.59
N LEU A 278 16.92 -1.12 3.47
CA LEU A 278 15.51 -1.23 3.83
C LEU A 278 14.62 -0.85 2.65
N LEU A 279 14.98 0.18 1.88
CA LEU A 279 14.25 0.55 0.66
C LEU A 279 14.25 -0.59 -0.37
N ILE A 280 15.40 -1.23 -0.59
CA ILE A 280 15.50 -2.40 -1.48
C ILE A 280 14.60 -3.53 -0.95
N PHE A 281 14.69 -3.83 0.34
CA PHE A 281 13.81 -4.82 0.97
C PHE A 281 12.32 -4.49 0.76
N MET A 282 11.92 -3.24 0.98
CA MET A 282 10.54 -2.79 0.80
C MET A 282 10.08 -2.91 -0.66
N VAL A 283 10.93 -2.61 -1.63
CA VAL A 283 10.61 -2.82 -3.06
C VAL A 283 10.45 -4.31 -3.37
N LEU A 284 11.34 -5.18 -2.87
CA LEU A 284 11.30 -6.61 -3.12
C LEU A 284 10.09 -7.27 -2.46
N ILE A 285 9.79 -6.94 -1.20
CA ILE A 285 8.59 -7.48 -0.54
C ILE A 285 7.34 -6.99 -1.27
N MET A 286 7.27 -5.72 -1.68
CA MET A 286 6.15 -5.21 -2.46
C MET A 286 6.02 -5.87 -3.83
N ALA A 287 7.12 -6.20 -4.51
CA ALA A 287 7.06 -7.00 -5.74
C ALA A 287 6.39 -8.35 -5.48
N GLY A 288 6.76 -9.04 -4.39
CA GLY A 288 6.13 -10.30 -3.98
C GLY A 288 4.64 -10.17 -3.69
N PHE A 289 4.23 -9.14 -2.96
CA PHE A 289 2.83 -8.87 -2.66
C PHE A 289 2.01 -8.54 -3.90
N ASN A 290 2.54 -7.73 -4.81
CA ASN A 290 1.85 -7.44 -6.06
C ASN A 290 1.77 -8.69 -6.96
N PHE A 291 2.83 -9.50 -7.05
CA PHE A 291 2.77 -10.81 -7.73
C PHE A 291 1.70 -11.73 -7.12
N MET A 292 1.53 -11.71 -5.81
CA MET A 292 0.55 -12.52 -5.09
C MET A 292 -0.89 -12.11 -5.42
N SER A 293 -1.17 -10.81 -5.56
CA SER A 293 -2.50 -10.34 -5.97
C SER A 293 -2.75 -10.56 -7.46
N HIS A 294 -1.84 -10.11 -8.32
CA HIS A 294 -2.04 -10.19 -9.77
C HIS A 294 -2.08 -11.64 -10.27
N GLY A 295 -1.18 -12.49 -9.77
CA GLY A 295 -1.17 -13.92 -10.11
C GLY A 295 -2.40 -14.69 -9.59
N SER A 296 -2.99 -14.26 -8.47
CA SER A 296 -4.21 -14.90 -7.99
C SER A 296 -5.47 -14.38 -8.70
N GLN A 297 -5.54 -13.10 -9.08
CA GLN A 297 -6.80 -12.45 -9.48
C GLN A 297 -6.98 -12.26 -11.01
N ASP A 298 -5.93 -11.88 -11.73
CA ASP A 298 -6.07 -11.31 -13.09
C ASP A 298 -6.61 -12.32 -14.11
N LEU A 299 -6.04 -13.53 -14.12
CA LEU A 299 -6.44 -14.60 -15.04
C LEU A 299 -7.48 -15.55 -14.43
N TYR A 300 -7.92 -15.32 -13.21
CA TYR A 300 -8.90 -16.17 -12.55
C TYR A 300 -10.26 -16.20 -13.28
N PRO A 301 -10.82 -15.07 -13.76
CA PRO A 301 -11.99 -15.11 -14.64
C PRO A 301 -11.78 -15.93 -15.90
N THR A 302 -10.59 -15.85 -16.50
CA THR A 302 -10.22 -16.64 -17.68
C THR A 302 -10.18 -18.12 -17.35
N LEU A 303 -9.65 -18.52 -16.19
CA LEU A 303 -9.72 -19.91 -15.72
C LEU A 303 -11.17 -20.39 -15.62
N LEU A 304 -12.05 -19.62 -14.96
CA LEU A 304 -13.45 -20.02 -14.78
C LEU A 304 -14.17 -20.16 -16.14
N GLN A 305 -13.95 -19.25 -17.08
CA GLN A 305 -14.58 -19.28 -18.39
C GLN A 305 -13.96 -20.31 -19.34
N ASN A 306 -12.64 -20.25 -19.54
CA ASN A 306 -11.91 -21.07 -20.51
C ASN A 306 -11.76 -22.51 -20.04
N GLN A 307 -11.34 -22.74 -18.79
CA GLN A 307 -11.08 -24.09 -18.28
C GLN A 307 -12.35 -24.76 -17.74
N LEU A 308 -13.17 -24.04 -16.95
CA LEU A 308 -14.35 -24.62 -16.30
C LEU A 308 -15.68 -24.39 -17.04
N ASN A 309 -15.70 -23.59 -18.11
CA ASN A 309 -16.91 -23.25 -18.88
C ASN A 309 -18.02 -22.59 -18.04
N PHE A 310 -17.65 -21.82 -17.01
CA PHE A 310 -18.63 -21.10 -16.21
C PHE A 310 -19.33 -20.03 -17.06
N SER A 311 -20.62 -19.81 -16.77
CA SER A 311 -21.37 -18.71 -17.36
C SER A 311 -20.81 -17.36 -16.91
N ALA A 312 -21.06 -16.29 -17.68
CA ALA A 312 -20.67 -14.93 -17.27
C ALA A 312 -21.25 -14.53 -15.90
N ASN A 313 -22.47 -14.99 -15.60
CA ASN A 313 -23.10 -14.78 -14.30
C ASN A 313 -22.35 -15.53 -13.18
N SER A 314 -22.02 -16.80 -13.39
CA SER A 314 -21.28 -17.62 -12.42
C SER A 314 -19.89 -17.03 -12.14
N VAL A 315 -19.18 -16.55 -13.18
CA VAL A 315 -17.88 -15.87 -13.01
C VAL A 315 -18.03 -14.61 -12.16
N THR A 316 -19.05 -13.80 -12.42
CA THR A 316 -19.32 -12.59 -11.65
C THR A 316 -19.60 -12.93 -10.19
N ILE A 317 -20.43 -13.94 -9.92
CA ILE A 317 -20.72 -14.40 -8.55
C ILE A 317 -19.43 -14.86 -7.86
N THR A 318 -18.60 -15.67 -8.52
CA THR A 318 -17.32 -16.11 -7.96
C THR A 318 -16.43 -14.92 -7.60
N GLN A 319 -16.31 -13.93 -8.48
CA GLN A 319 -15.50 -12.74 -8.23
C GLN A 319 -16.05 -11.88 -7.08
N VAL A 320 -17.36 -11.75 -6.96
CA VAL A 320 -17.98 -11.05 -5.82
C VAL A 320 -17.65 -11.78 -4.52
N VAL A 321 -17.81 -13.10 -4.48
CA VAL A 321 -17.49 -13.91 -3.30
C VAL A 321 -15.99 -13.85 -2.96
N ALA A 322 -15.12 -13.89 -3.95
CA ALA A 322 -13.68 -13.73 -3.79
C ALA A 322 -13.33 -12.36 -3.17
N ASN A 323 -13.97 -11.27 -3.63
CA ASN A 323 -13.80 -9.93 -3.06
C ASN A 323 -14.37 -9.80 -1.64
N LEU A 324 -15.43 -10.53 -1.30
CA LEU A 324 -15.92 -10.60 0.09
C LEU A 324 -14.91 -11.33 0.99
N GLY A 325 -14.32 -12.41 0.50
CA GLY A 325 -13.21 -13.09 1.16
C GLY A 325 -12.03 -12.15 1.42
N ALA A 326 -11.67 -11.37 0.40
CA ALA A 326 -10.64 -10.35 0.48
C ALA A 326 -10.92 -9.30 1.58
N ALA A 327 -12.13 -8.73 1.56
CA ALA A 327 -12.60 -7.72 2.51
C ALA A 327 -12.53 -8.20 3.96
N CYS A 328 -13.03 -9.42 4.20
CA CYS A 328 -12.99 -10.06 5.51
C CYS A 328 -11.54 -10.37 5.93
N GLY A 329 -10.75 -10.94 5.02
CA GLY A 329 -9.36 -11.32 5.26
C GLY A 329 -8.50 -10.17 5.72
N GLY A 330 -8.37 -9.11 4.91
CA GLY A 330 -7.46 -8.03 5.27
C GLY A 330 -7.90 -7.23 6.49
N THR A 331 -9.21 -7.13 6.77
CA THR A 331 -9.69 -6.48 8.00
C THR A 331 -9.38 -7.32 9.24
N VAL A 332 -9.68 -8.62 9.20
CA VAL A 332 -9.46 -9.55 10.33
C VAL A 332 -7.98 -9.72 10.60
N VAL A 333 -7.18 -10.00 9.57
CA VAL A 333 -5.74 -10.22 9.70
C VAL A 333 -5.03 -8.91 10.05
N GLY A 334 -5.48 -7.77 9.52
CA GLY A 334 -5.01 -6.44 9.94
C GLY A 334 -5.17 -6.23 11.44
N TYR A 335 -6.33 -6.54 12.02
CA TYR A 335 -6.56 -6.52 13.47
C TYR A 335 -5.65 -7.53 14.21
N CYS A 336 -5.64 -8.79 13.78
CA CYS A 336 -4.84 -9.85 14.41
C CYS A 336 -3.33 -9.56 14.37
N SER A 337 -2.85 -8.80 13.38
CA SER A 337 -1.45 -8.42 13.29
C SER A 337 -0.97 -7.54 14.45
N GLN A 338 -1.90 -6.86 15.14
CA GLN A 338 -1.58 -6.12 16.35
C GLN A 338 -1.25 -7.04 17.54
N ILE A 339 -1.84 -8.25 17.56
CA ILE A 339 -1.67 -9.25 18.62
C ILE A 339 -0.43 -10.10 18.35
N PHE A 340 -0.31 -10.62 17.14
CA PHE A 340 0.69 -11.62 16.77
C PHE A 340 1.95 -11.05 16.13
N GLY A 341 1.95 -9.77 15.75
CA GLY A 341 3.00 -9.14 14.95
C GLY A 341 2.70 -9.16 13.45
N ARG A 342 3.36 -8.27 12.71
CA ARG A 342 3.18 -8.07 11.27
C ARG A 342 3.75 -9.25 10.48
N ARG A 343 5.00 -9.65 10.74
CA ARG A 343 5.66 -10.74 9.98
C ARG A 343 4.98 -12.07 10.19
N LEU A 344 4.67 -12.42 11.45
CA LEU A 344 4.02 -13.70 11.75
C LEU A 344 2.66 -13.80 11.05
N SER A 345 1.87 -12.72 11.07
CA SER A 345 0.58 -12.68 10.39
C SER A 345 0.70 -12.89 8.88
N ILE A 346 1.67 -12.24 8.24
CA ILE A 346 1.95 -12.43 6.81
C ILE A 346 2.37 -13.88 6.52
N ILE A 347 3.30 -14.44 7.31
CA ILE A 347 3.78 -15.83 7.14
C ILE A 347 2.63 -16.83 7.31
N SER A 348 1.80 -16.66 8.34
CA SER A 348 0.63 -17.51 8.56
C SER A 348 -0.33 -17.48 7.36
N MET A 349 -0.55 -16.30 6.76
CA MET A 349 -1.38 -16.17 5.56
C MET A 349 -0.73 -16.77 4.32
N CYS A 350 0.60 -16.67 4.14
CA CYS A 350 1.29 -17.35 3.04
C CYS A 350 1.20 -18.88 3.16
N ILE A 351 1.31 -19.43 4.37
CA ILE A 351 1.15 -20.88 4.61
C ILE A 351 -0.30 -21.30 4.33
N LEU A 352 -1.27 -20.53 4.82
CA LEU A 352 -2.69 -20.80 4.58
C LEU A 352 -3.05 -20.72 3.08
N GLY A 353 -2.64 -19.66 2.39
CA GLY A 353 -2.84 -19.52 0.94
C GLY A 353 -2.17 -20.63 0.16
N GLY A 354 -0.92 -20.98 0.50
CA GLY A 354 -0.23 -22.12 -0.09
C GLY A 354 -0.98 -23.45 0.04
N ALA A 355 -1.63 -23.69 1.18
CA ALA A 355 -2.47 -24.88 1.40
C ALA A 355 -3.81 -24.83 0.62
N LEU A 356 -4.32 -23.64 0.35
CA LEU A 356 -5.59 -23.40 -0.35
C LEU A 356 -5.45 -23.34 -1.89
N LEU A 357 -4.22 -23.38 -2.43
CA LEU A 357 -3.99 -23.43 -3.88
C LEU A 357 -4.67 -24.59 -4.59
N TYR A 358 -4.71 -25.77 -3.95
CA TYR A 358 -5.37 -26.94 -4.54
C TYR A 358 -6.88 -26.70 -4.71
N PRO A 359 -7.65 -26.36 -3.65
CA PRO A 359 -9.06 -26.06 -3.83
C PRO A 359 -9.32 -24.83 -4.71
N TYR A 360 -8.40 -23.86 -4.75
CA TYR A 360 -8.53 -22.67 -5.58
C TYR A 360 -8.46 -22.94 -7.09
N THR A 361 -7.66 -23.93 -7.52
CA THR A 361 -7.32 -24.13 -8.94
C THR A 361 -7.81 -25.45 -9.55
N TYR A 362 -8.10 -26.48 -8.74
CA TYR A 362 -8.44 -27.83 -9.23
C TYR A 362 -9.89 -28.27 -8.98
N LEU A 363 -10.67 -27.52 -8.20
CA LEU A 363 -12.11 -27.81 -8.04
C LEU A 363 -12.83 -27.52 -9.36
N LYS A 364 -13.63 -28.48 -9.83
CA LYS A 364 -14.34 -28.38 -11.13
C LYS A 364 -15.79 -27.93 -11.00
N ASP A 365 -16.34 -27.98 -9.79
CA ASP A 365 -17.73 -27.66 -9.48
C ASP A 365 -17.85 -26.27 -8.83
N GLU A 366 -19.08 -25.84 -8.51
CA GLU A 366 -19.36 -24.57 -7.81
C GLU A 366 -18.65 -24.44 -6.45
N ARG A 367 -18.13 -25.54 -5.89
CA ARG A 367 -17.27 -25.55 -4.70
C ARG A 367 -16.01 -24.68 -4.87
N ILE A 368 -15.56 -24.43 -6.10
CA ILE A 368 -14.46 -23.50 -6.37
C ILE A 368 -14.74 -22.08 -5.85
N ILE A 369 -16.01 -21.69 -5.72
CA ILE A 369 -16.42 -20.39 -5.16
C ILE A 369 -15.98 -20.25 -3.71
N ALA A 370 -16.11 -21.31 -2.90
CA ALA A 370 -15.61 -21.32 -1.53
C ALA A 370 -14.08 -21.29 -1.50
N GLY A 371 -13.42 -22.02 -2.41
CA GLY A 371 -11.97 -21.94 -2.61
C GLY A 371 -11.51 -20.51 -2.90
N ALA A 372 -12.23 -19.79 -3.77
CA ALA A 372 -11.95 -18.40 -4.10
C ALA A 372 -12.10 -17.45 -2.91
N PHE A 373 -13.12 -17.65 -2.08
CA PHE A 373 -13.29 -16.89 -0.84
C PHE A 373 -12.08 -17.05 0.09
N PHE A 374 -11.70 -18.28 0.41
CA PHE A 374 -10.63 -18.53 1.39
C PHE A 374 -9.24 -18.19 0.85
N GLU A 375 -8.99 -18.40 -0.44
CA GLU A 375 -7.73 -17.99 -1.07
C GLU A 375 -7.59 -16.47 -1.02
N GLN A 376 -8.62 -15.73 -1.41
CA GLN A 376 -8.58 -14.27 -1.35
C GLN A 376 -8.60 -13.73 0.08
N PHE A 377 -9.20 -14.45 1.02
CA PHE A 377 -9.05 -14.17 2.46
C PHE A 377 -7.58 -14.23 2.89
N ALA A 378 -6.83 -15.25 2.44
CA ALA A 378 -5.42 -15.39 2.79
C ALA A 378 -4.55 -14.32 2.09
N VAL A 379 -4.68 -14.17 0.77
CA VAL A 379 -3.94 -13.20 -0.04
C VAL A 379 -4.16 -11.78 0.48
N GLN A 380 -5.43 -11.37 0.63
CA GLN A 380 -5.75 -10.00 1.04
C GLN A 380 -5.66 -9.82 2.55
N GLY A 381 -5.73 -10.92 3.30
CA GLY A 381 -5.33 -11.00 4.70
C GLY A 381 -3.92 -10.48 4.93
N ALA A 382 -2.96 -11.00 4.16
CA ALA A 382 -1.59 -10.51 4.21
C ALA A 382 -1.50 -9.03 3.79
N TRP A 383 -2.23 -8.61 2.75
CA TRP A 383 -2.26 -7.21 2.31
C TRP A 383 -2.84 -6.24 3.34
N GLY A 384 -3.78 -6.65 4.18
CA GLY A 384 -4.33 -5.81 5.24
C GLY A 384 -3.27 -5.30 6.24
N VAL A 385 -2.17 -6.05 6.37
CA VAL A 385 -1.02 -5.72 7.23
C VAL A 385 -0.06 -4.73 6.55
N ILE A 386 -0.07 -4.65 5.22
CA ILE A 386 0.97 -3.95 4.44
C ILE A 386 0.99 -2.44 4.65
N PRO A 387 -0.14 -1.71 4.60
CA PRO A 387 -0.10 -0.26 4.79
C PRO A 387 0.58 0.14 6.09
N ILE A 388 0.23 -0.51 7.22
CA ILE A 388 0.91 -0.24 8.49
C ILE A 388 2.34 -0.77 8.53
N TYR A 389 2.62 -1.94 7.97
CA TYR A 389 3.97 -2.50 7.95
C TYR A 389 4.95 -1.57 7.22
N LEU A 390 4.59 -1.08 6.04
CA LEU A 390 5.42 -0.13 5.30
C LEU A 390 5.59 1.20 6.06
N MET A 391 4.54 1.68 6.72
CA MET A 391 4.58 2.92 7.51
C MET A 391 5.48 2.81 8.74
N GLU A 392 5.48 1.67 9.44
CA GLU A 392 6.33 1.37 10.59
C GLU A 392 7.81 1.20 10.18
N LEU A 393 8.06 0.59 9.02
CA LEU A 393 9.41 0.47 8.44
C LEU A 393 9.98 1.81 7.99
N SER A 394 9.14 2.64 7.38
CA SER A 394 9.60 3.87 6.73
C SER A 394 10.15 4.90 7.72
N PRO A 395 11.26 5.60 7.36
CA PRO A 395 11.74 6.76 8.09
C PRO A 395 10.66 7.82 8.17
N GLY A 396 10.55 8.52 9.29
CA GLY A 396 9.48 9.49 9.49
C GLY A 396 9.49 10.59 8.44
N SER A 397 10.64 11.24 8.25
CA SER A 397 10.87 12.36 7.33
C SER A 397 10.51 12.09 5.86
N PHE A 398 10.60 10.84 5.39
CA PHE A 398 10.32 10.43 4.01
C PHE A 398 9.27 9.33 3.90
N ARG A 399 8.35 9.28 4.88
CA ARG A 399 7.41 8.17 4.99
C ARG A 399 6.55 8.02 3.74
N THR A 400 6.01 9.12 3.22
CA THR A 400 5.15 9.07 2.03
C THR A 400 5.93 8.61 0.81
N PHE A 401 7.12 9.16 0.61
CA PHE A 401 8.02 8.81 -0.48
C PHE A 401 8.40 7.34 -0.46
N VAL A 402 8.83 6.82 0.70
CA VAL A 402 9.27 5.44 0.84
C VAL A 402 8.12 4.46 0.63
N VAL A 403 6.97 4.70 1.27
CA VAL A 403 5.77 3.85 1.11
C VAL A 403 5.28 3.86 -0.33
N GLY A 404 5.09 5.05 -0.93
CA GLY A 404 4.59 5.18 -2.29
C GLY A 404 5.55 4.56 -3.31
N THR A 405 6.85 4.87 -3.21
CA THR A 405 7.85 4.41 -4.18
C THR A 405 8.06 2.90 -4.10
N SER A 406 8.15 2.33 -2.90
CA SER A 406 8.29 0.88 -2.74
C SER A 406 7.08 0.12 -3.29
N TYR A 407 5.87 0.62 -3.04
CA TYR A 407 4.64 0.04 -3.58
C TYR A 407 4.63 0.06 -5.12
N GLN A 408 4.88 1.22 -5.74
CA GLN A 408 4.76 1.33 -7.20
C GLN A 408 5.93 0.67 -7.96
N LEU A 409 7.14 0.68 -7.41
CA LEU A 409 8.25 -0.08 -8.00
C LEU A 409 8.00 -1.59 -7.88
N GLY A 410 7.45 -2.06 -6.76
CA GLY A 410 7.02 -3.44 -6.61
C GLY A 410 5.95 -3.81 -7.65
N ASN A 411 4.97 -2.92 -7.85
CA ASN A 411 3.94 -3.10 -8.86
C ASN A 411 4.53 -3.18 -10.28
N LEU A 412 5.47 -2.30 -10.63
CA LEU A 412 6.19 -2.34 -11.91
C LEU A 412 6.92 -3.67 -12.13
N VAL A 413 7.61 -4.19 -11.11
CA VAL A 413 8.27 -5.51 -11.20
C VAL A 413 7.24 -6.62 -11.46
N SER A 414 6.07 -6.53 -10.85
CA SER A 414 5.00 -7.52 -10.98
C SER A 414 4.12 -7.38 -12.23
N SER A 415 4.28 -6.33 -13.03
CA SER A 415 3.38 -6.02 -14.15
C SER A 415 3.39 -7.08 -15.26
N ALA A 416 4.42 -7.94 -15.28
CA ALA A 416 4.52 -9.05 -16.23
C ALA A 416 3.83 -10.34 -15.75
N SER A 417 3.24 -10.36 -14.54
CA SER A 417 2.64 -11.55 -13.92
C SER A 417 1.61 -12.25 -14.82
N SER A 418 0.57 -11.55 -15.24
CA SER A 418 -0.49 -12.12 -16.09
C SER A 418 0.02 -12.49 -17.49
N THR A 419 1.04 -11.79 -18.01
CA THR A 419 1.70 -12.20 -19.28
C THR A 419 2.47 -13.51 -19.11
N ILE A 420 3.25 -13.65 -18.03
CA ILE A 420 3.99 -14.87 -17.72
C ILE A 420 3.03 -16.05 -17.60
N GLU A 421 1.94 -15.89 -16.85
CA GLU A 421 0.94 -16.94 -16.68
C GLU A 421 0.23 -17.31 -18.00
N ALA A 422 -0.15 -16.32 -18.81
CA ALA A 422 -0.77 -16.57 -20.10
C ALA A 422 0.17 -17.33 -21.05
N THR A 423 1.42 -16.89 -21.18
CA THR A 423 2.42 -17.54 -22.05
C THR A 423 2.79 -18.95 -21.58
N ILE A 424 2.89 -19.19 -20.27
CA ILE A 424 3.15 -20.54 -19.75
C ILE A 424 1.91 -21.43 -19.96
N SER A 425 0.69 -20.88 -19.86
CA SER A 425 -0.55 -21.63 -20.06
C SER A 425 -0.66 -22.20 -21.48
N GLU A 426 -0.11 -21.52 -22.49
CA GLU A 426 -0.08 -22.02 -23.87
C GLU A 426 0.64 -23.37 -24.02
N ARG A 427 1.56 -23.70 -23.11
CA ARG A 427 2.29 -24.99 -23.08
C ARG A 427 1.44 -26.15 -22.58
N PHE A 428 0.26 -25.88 -22.02
CA PHE A 428 -0.66 -26.88 -21.46
C PHE A 428 -2.03 -26.80 -22.13
N PRO A 429 -2.16 -27.21 -23.41
CA PRO A 429 -3.43 -27.14 -24.13
C PRO A 429 -4.48 -28.11 -23.59
N LEU A 430 -5.74 -27.68 -23.63
CA LEU A 430 -6.93 -28.49 -23.40
C LEU A 430 -7.65 -28.76 -24.73
N PRO A 431 -8.49 -29.81 -24.81
CA PRO A 431 -9.33 -30.05 -25.98
C PRO A 431 -10.14 -28.80 -26.35
N PRO A 432 -10.08 -28.33 -27.60
CA PRO A 432 -10.77 -27.11 -28.03
C PRO A 432 -12.29 -27.28 -27.92
N LYS A 433 -12.99 -26.17 -27.71
CA LYS A 433 -14.46 -26.12 -27.75
C LYS A 433 -14.88 -25.24 -28.91
N GLY A 434 -15.27 -25.86 -30.01
CA GLY A 434 -15.50 -25.18 -31.28
C GLY A 434 -14.21 -24.57 -31.83
N THR A 435 -14.24 -23.28 -32.17
CA THR A 435 -13.08 -22.52 -32.67
C THR A 435 -12.17 -21.98 -31.57
N THR A 436 -12.55 -22.13 -30.30
CA THR A 436 -11.84 -21.51 -29.17
C THR A 436 -10.74 -22.42 -28.64
N LYS A 437 -9.49 -21.94 -28.67
CA LYS A 437 -8.34 -22.60 -28.02
C LYS A 437 -8.51 -22.53 -26.50
N ARG A 438 -8.16 -23.63 -25.81
CA ARG A 438 -8.32 -23.76 -24.35
C ARG A 438 -7.01 -24.22 -23.73
N PHE A 439 -6.72 -23.73 -22.53
CA PHE A 439 -5.46 -23.97 -21.82
C PHE A 439 -5.69 -24.27 -20.34
N GLN A 440 -4.77 -24.98 -19.70
CA GLN A 440 -4.82 -25.33 -18.27
C GLN A 440 -4.32 -24.19 -17.37
N TYR A 441 -5.06 -23.09 -17.31
CA TYR A 441 -4.74 -21.95 -16.45
C TYR A 441 -4.58 -22.33 -14.98
N GLY A 442 -5.39 -23.26 -14.46
CA GLY A 442 -5.33 -23.67 -13.05
C GLY A 442 -3.98 -24.27 -12.65
N LYS A 443 -3.35 -25.04 -13.54
CA LYS A 443 -2.03 -25.62 -13.29
C LYS A 443 -0.96 -24.53 -13.20
N VAL A 444 -1.02 -23.55 -14.10
CA VAL A 444 -0.05 -22.45 -14.15
C VAL A 444 -0.20 -21.52 -12.96
N ILE A 445 -1.44 -21.07 -12.65
CA ILE A 445 -1.74 -20.25 -11.49
C ILE A 445 -1.27 -20.96 -10.20
N CYS A 446 -1.53 -22.26 -10.06
CA CYS A 446 -1.09 -23.02 -8.89
C CYS A 446 0.44 -23.02 -8.72
N ILE A 447 1.20 -23.28 -9.79
CA ILE A 447 2.68 -23.31 -9.73
C ILE A 447 3.23 -21.91 -9.48
N PHE A 448 2.69 -20.92 -10.18
CA PHE A 448 3.11 -19.53 -10.07
C PHE A 448 2.87 -19.01 -8.65
N MET A 449 1.66 -19.17 -8.12
CA MET A 449 1.32 -18.73 -6.77
C MET A 449 2.09 -19.49 -5.69
N ALA A 450 2.38 -20.79 -5.87
CA ALA A 450 3.22 -21.52 -4.92
C ALA A 450 4.63 -20.91 -4.83
N ALA A 451 5.22 -20.55 -5.97
CA ALA A 451 6.52 -19.88 -6.02
C ALA A 451 6.46 -18.49 -5.38
N VAL A 452 5.38 -17.74 -5.62
CA VAL A 452 5.19 -16.40 -5.05
C VAL A 452 4.98 -16.46 -3.53
N PHE A 453 4.17 -17.39 -3.01
CA PHE A 453 4.02 -17.57 -1.56
C PHE A 453 5.34 -17.96 -0.89
N ALA A 454 6.12 -18.85 -1.50
CA ALA A 454 7.45 -19.18 -0.99
C ALA A 454 8.38 -17.96 -0.99
N TYR A 455 8.36 -17.15 -2.05
CA TYR A 455 9.12 -15.91 -2.14
C TYR A 455 8.75 -14.90 -1.05
N VAL A 456 7.46 -14.61 -0.88
CA VAL A 456 6.96 -13.67 0.15
C VAL A 456 7.26 -14.21 1.55
N LEU A 457 7.11 -15.52 1.79
CA LEU A 457 7.43 -16.16 3.05
C LEU A 457 8.91 -16.00 3.41
N VAL A 458 9.82 -16.29 2.47
CA VAL A 458 11.26 -16.16 2.69
C VAL A 458 11.64 -14.70 2.96
N LEU A 459 11.16 -13.75 2.15
CA LEU A 459 11.47 -12.34 2.38
C LEU A 459 10.92 -11.84 3.71
N THR A 460 9.69 -12.20 4.07
CA THR A 460 9.08 -11.81 5.35
C THR A 460 9.85 -12.42 6.53
N LEU A 461 10.34 -13.65 6.40
CA LEU A 461 11.19 -14.29 7.41
C LEU A 461 12.52 -13.53 7.58
N LEU A 462 13.11 -13.02 6.50
CA LEU A 462 14.37 -12.26 6.54
C LEU A 462 14.19 -10.78 6.94
N GLY A 463 12.97 -10.27 6.76
CA GLY A 463 12.60 -8.88 6.97
C GLY A 463 12.65 -8.42 8.43
N PRO A 464 12.79 -7.10 8.66
CA PRO A 464 12.69 -6.50 9.99
C PRO A 464 11.22 -6.38 10.46
N GLU A 465 11.04 -6.25 11.78
CA GLU A 465 9.76 -6.01 12.46
C GLU A 465 9.93 -4.78 13.34
N PHE A 466 9.11 -3.75 13.14
CA PHE A 466 9.04 -2.57 14.01
C PHE A 466 7.62 -2.35 14.52
N LEU A 467 6.99 -3.44 14.97
CA LEU A 467 5.62 -3.43 15.46
C LEU A 467 5.44 -2.33 16.51
N GLY A 468 4.45 -1.46 16.29
CA GLY A 468 4.12 -0.43 17.25
C GLY A 468 5.15 0.69 17.33
N ARG A 469 6.00 0.89 16.33
CA ARG A 469 6.89 2.06 16.29
C ARG A 469 6.09 3.35 16.49
N ASP A 470 6.53 4.18 17.45
CA ASP A 470 5.95 5.49 17.60
C ASP A 470 6.32 6.35 16.39
N MET A 471 5.30 7.00 15.81
CA MET A 471 5.45 7.81 14.60
C MET A 471 5.53 9.31 14.91
N ARG A 472 5.43 9.69 16.20
CA ARG A 472 5.62 11.06 16.69
C ARG A 472 7.02 11.57 16.42
N VAL A 473 7.14 12.87 16.27
CA VAL A 473 8.38 13.53 15.89
C VAL A 473 9.44 13.46 17.00
N GLU A 474 8.99 13.46 18.27
CA GLU A 474 9.82 13.33 19.47
C GLU A 474 10.71 12.07 19.46
N ASN A 475 10.21 10.99 18.85
CA ASN A 475 10.85 9.67 18.83
C ASN A 475 11.56 9.38 17.48
N ASP A 476 11.77 10.40 16.64
CA ASP A 476 12.43 10.25 15.32
C ASP A 476 13.94 10.50 15.42
N ASP A 477 14.73 9.43 15.54
CA ASP A 477 16.20 9.48 15.62
C ASP A 477 16.85 10.18 14.43
N ASP A 478 16.26 10.07 13.23
CA ASP A 478 16.80 10.73 12.04
C ASP A 478 16.55 12.24 12.10
N MET A 479 15.40 12.65 12.64
CA MET A 479 15.11 14.06 12.90
C MET A 479 15.99 14.62 14.02
N ALA A 480 16.23 13.84 15.08
CA ALA A 480 17.10 14.22 16.17
C ALA A 480 18.57 14.40 15.73
N GLU A 481 19.08 13.58 14.80
CA GLU A 481 20.42 13.75 14.21
C GLU A 481 20.52 15.01 13.35
N VAL A 482 19.45 15.35 12.64
CA VAL A 482 19.40 16.52 11.75
C VAL A 482 19.24 17.81 12.53
N ALA A 483 18.25 17.91 13.42
CA ALA A 483 17.96 19.12 14.19
C ALA A 483 18.87 19.28 15.42
N GLY A 484 19.38 18.17 15.98
CA GLY A 484 19.98 18.11 17.30
C GLY A 484 18.91 17.86 18.37
N LYS A 485 19.15 16.91 19.29
CA LYS A 485 18.17 16.49 20.32
C LYS A 485 17.59 17.65 21.14
N HIS A 486 18.43 18.58 21.59
CA HIS A 486 17.97 19.74 22.36
C HIS A 486 17.14 20.73 21.55
N ALA A 487 17.52 20.99 20.29
CA ALA A 487 16.74 21.88 19.42
C ALA A 487 15.39 21.24 19.02
N LEU A 488 15.34 19.91 18.93
CA LEU A 488 14.11 19.14 18.70
C LEU A 488 13.16 19.28 19.90
N GLU A 489 13.64 19.08 21.13
CA GLU A 489 12.85 19.27 22.36
C GLU A 489 12.36 20.71 22.50
N ASP A 490 13.23 21.70 22.25
CA ASP A 490 12.88 23.12 22.34
C ASP A 490 11.80 23.52 21.30
N ALA A 491 11.88 22.98 20.09
CA ALA A 491 10.90 23.23 19.03
C ALA A 491 9.53 22.59 19.30
N LEU A 492 9.50 21.46 20.03
CA LEU A 492 8.27 20.71 20.33
C LEU A 492 7.61 21.20 21.63
N HIS A 493 8.39 21.56 22.65
CA HIS A 493 7.88 22.00 23.96
C HIS A 493 7.82 23.52 24.15
N GLY A 494 8.38 24.30 23.22
CA GLY A 494 8.23 25.75 23.20
C GLY A 494 8.72 26.44 24.47
N LYS A 495 10.04 26.57 24.66
CA LYS A 495 10.55 27.75 25.35
C LYS A 495 10.71 28.87 24.31
N PRO A 496 10.01 30.01 24.45
CA PRO A 496 10.21 31.12 23.52
C PRO A 496 11.68 31.53 23.58
N GLY A 497 12.26 31.69 22.39
CA GLY A 497 13.69 31.84 22.19
C GLY A 497 14.31 32.86 23.14
N ARG A 498 15.43 32.46 23.75
CA ARG A 498 16.41 33.40 24.26
C ARG A 498 17.00 34.08 23.03
N ASN A 499 16.43 35.22 22.62
CA ASN A 499 16.96 36.06 21.58
C ASN A 499 18.43 36.35 21.90
N ASN A 500 19.33 35.85 21.05
CA ASN A 500 20.69 36.35 20.95
C ASN A 500 20.63 37.75 20.30
N SER A 501 20.22 38.74 21.08
CA SER A 501 20.49 40.16 20.81
C SER A 501 21.41 40.64 21.94
N GLY A 502 22.68 40.25 21.84
CA GLY A 502 23.75 40.62 22.76
C GLY A 502 24.96 41.05 21.96
N ALA A 503 24.80 42.05 21.11
CA ALA A 503 25.89 42.80 20.53
C ALA A 503 25.41 44.22 20.25
N THR A 504 26.22 45.18 20.72
CA THR A 504 26.20 46.63 20.48
C THR A 504 25.04 47.41 21.12
N ASP A 505 25.27 47.90 22.35
CA ASP A 505 24.94 49.26 22.77
C ASP A 505 25.85 49.62 23.95
N ASP A 506 27.08 50.01 23.60
CA ASP A 506 27.98 50.77 24.48
C ASP A 506 28.55 51.86 23.57
N ILE A 507 27.92 53.04 23.59
CA ILE A 507 28.46 54.38 23.28
C ILE A 507 27.35 55.38 23.65
N ASP A 508 27.77 56.44 24.34
CA ASP A 508 27.02 57.66 24.72
C ASP A 508 26.29 57.68 26.08
N ARG A 509 27.11 57.74 27.14
CA ARG A 509 26.89 58.71 28.23
C ARG A 509 28.19 59.44 28.60
N VAL A 510 28.11 60.76 28.45
CA VAL A 510 28.91 61.89 28.98
C VAL A 510 29.63 62.70 27.91
#